data_AF-A0A5R8MNV7-F1
#
_entry.id   AF-A0A5R8MNV7-F1
#
_cell.length_a   1.000
_cell.length_b   1.000
_cell.length_c   1.000
_cell.angle_alpha   90.00
_cell.angle_beta   90.00
_cell.angle_gamma   90.00
#
_symmetry.space_group_name_H-M   'P 1'
#
loop_
_entity.id
_entity.type
_entity.pdbx_description
1 polymer ?
#
loop_
_entity_poly.entity_id
_entity_poly.type
_entity_poly.pdbx_seq_one_letter_code
_entity_poly.pdbx_strand_id
1 'polypeptide(L)'
;MQTSKSIREQQRIYAERLLVALGEQLAVRGVTHVLVITQNGRPALDVTDSRCRMRRVFVHLPFCWFYWGDQHDERVSFLQMAPAVDRIEQAAREGWREGEQGDLSVDLNKMLDAYRG
;
A
#
# COMPACT_ATOMS: atom_id res chain seq x y z
N MET A 1 11.91 27.89 12.89
CA MET A 1 10.76 27.01 12.56
C MET A 1 10.92 26.51 11.12
N GLN A 2 11.54 25.33 10.93
CA GLN A 2 11.83 24.77 9.59
C GLN A 2 11.81 23.22 9.55
N THR A 3 11.36 22.57 10.64
CA THR A 3 11.51 21.12 10.87
C THR A 3 10.35 20.27 10.36
N SER A 4 9.12 20.79 10.31
CA SER A 4 7.95 19.99 9.91
C SER A 4 7.88 19.72 8.40
N LYS A 5 8.30 20.70 7.57
CA LYS A 5 8.41 20.53 6.11
C LYS A 5 9.46 19.48 5.74
N SER A 6 10.59 19.42 6.47
CA SER A 6 11.63 18.43 6.20
C SER A 6 11.22 17.02 6.60
N ILE A 7 10.53 16.83 7.74
CA ILE A 7 10.06 15.51 8.18
C ILE A 7 9.05 14.91 7.19
N ARG A 8 8.08 15.70 6.72
CA ARG A 8 7.10 15.22 5.72
C ARG A 8 7.79 14.83 4.41
N GLU A 9 8.77 15.62 3.98
CA GLU A 9 9.53 15.31 2.77
C GLU A 9 10.39 14.05 2.93
N GLN A 10 11.02 13.86 4.09
CA GLN A 10 11.75 12.63 4.42
C GLN A 10 10.82 11.40 4.43
N GLN A 11 9.63 11.53 5.01
CA GLN A 11 8.62 10.47 4.98
C GLN A 11 8.17 10.16 3.55
N ARG A 12 7.94 11.18 2.72
CA ARG A 12 7.58 11.01 1.30
C ARG A 12 8.66 10.25 0.54
N ILE A 13 9.92 10.69 0.65
CA ILE A 13 11.07 10.04 0.02
C ILE A 13 11.22 8.59 0.50
N TYR A 14 11.02 8.34 1.80
CA TYR A 14 11.14 6.99 2.33
C TYR A 14 10.00 6.06 1.85
N ALA A 15 8.77 6.56 1.80
CA ALA A 15 7.64 5.82 1.23
C ALA A 15 7.87 5.50 -0.26
N GLU A 16 8.37 6.47 -1.04
CA GLU A 16 8.72 6.29 -2.45
C GLU A 16 9.77 5.19 -2.63
N ARG A 17 10.85 5.20 -1.83
CA ARG A 17 11.88 4.14 -1.84
C ARG A 17 11.31 2.76 -1.55
N LEU A 18 10.41 2.64 -0.58
CA LEU A 18 9.77 1.36 -0.24
C LEU A 18 8.88 0.86 -1.39
N LEU A 19 8.15 1.76 -2.06
CA LEU A 19 7.29 1.42 -3.21
C LEU A 19 8.11 1.04 -4.45
N VAL A 20 9.24 1.71 -4.69
CA VAL A 20 10.18 1.33 -5.76
C VAL A 20 10.74 -0.07 -5.50
N ALA A 21 11.22 -0.34 -4.28
CA ALA A 21 11.74 -1.65 -3.92
C ALA A 21 10.67 -2.75 -4.04
N LEU A 22 9.43 -2.47 -3.61
CA LEU A 22 8.30 -3.37 -3.82
C LEU A 22 8.05 -3.63 -5.31
N GLY A 23 8.04 -2.58 -6.13
CA GLY A 23 7.87 -2.67 -7.58
C GLY A 23 8.93 -3.55 -8.23
N GLU A 24 10.21 -3.31 -7.93
CA GLU A 24 11.32 -4.12 -8.46
C GLU A 24 11.15 -5.61 -8.15
N GLN A 25 10.77 -5.95 -6.91
CA GLN A 25 10.52 -7.33 -6.49
C GLN A 25 9.30 -7.94 -7.19
N LEU A 26 8.24 -7.15 -7.43
CA LEU A 26 7.06 -7.58 -8.19
C LEU A 26 7.37 -7.79 -9.67
N ALA A 27 8.22 -6.95 -10.29
CA ALA A 27 8.67 -7.10 -11.67
C ALA A 27 9.41 -8.41 -11.90
N VAL A 28 10.27 -8.82 -10.96
CA VAL A 28 10.98 -10.11 -11.03
C VAL A 28 10.00 -11.30 -11.12
N ARG A 29 8.77 -11.13 -10.62
CA ARG A 29 7.71 -12.15 -10.62
C ARG A 29 6.70 -11.96 -11.76
N GLY A 30 6.95 -11.04 -12.68
CA GLY A 30 6.08 -10.77 -13.82
C GLY A 30 4.81 -9.99 -13.48
N VAL A 31 4.75 -9.35 -12.30
CA VAL A 31 3.60 -8.51 -11.92
C VAL A 31 3.80 -7.09 -12.46
N THR A 32 2.90 -6.68 -13.36
CA THR A 32 2.89 -5.33 -13.95
C THR A 32 2.53 -4.30 -12.89
N HIS A 33 3.35 -3.26 -12.77
CA HIS A 33 3.15 -2.17 -11.83
C HIS A 33 3.64 -0.83 -12.39
N VAL A 34 3.13 0.27 -11.82
CA VAL A 34 3.54 1.64 -12.16
C VAL A 34 3.63 2.47 -10.88
N LEU A 35 4.76 3.13 -10.65
CA LEU A 35 4.88 4.12 -9.59
C LEU A 35 4.11 5.40 -9.98
N VAL A 36 3.23 5.86 -9.11
CA VAL A 36 2.39 7.04 -9.34
C VAL A 36 2.44 8.00 -8.16
N ILE A 37 2.26 9.29 -8.44
CA ILE A 37 2.02 10.31 -7.43
C ILE A 37 0.56 10.72 -7.53
N THR A 38 -0.20 10.56 -6.45
CA THR A 38 -1.62 10.93 -6.39
C THR A 38 -1.80 12.45 -6.45
N GLN A 39 -3.04 12.90 -6.66
CA GLN A 39 -3.37 14.33 -6.69
C GLN A 39 -3.02 15.07 -5.38
N ASN A 40 -3.03 14.38 -4.24
CA ASN A 40 -2.61 14.94 -2.95
C ASN A 40 -1.09 14.82 -2.69
N GLY A 41 -0.29 14.45 -3.70
CA GLY A 41 1.17 14.39 -3.62
C GLY A 41 1.71 13.13 -2.93
N ARG A 42 0.86 12.12 -2.68
CA ARG A 42 1.25 10.89 -2.01
C ARG A 42 1.79 9.87 -3.03
N PRO A 43 2.96 9.27 -2.79
CA PRO A 43 3.45 8.20 -3.64
C PRO A 43 2.65 6.91 -3.42
N ALA A 44 2.42 6.19 -4.52
CA ALA A 44 1.73 4.91 -4.52
C ALA A 44 2.24 4.03 -5.68
N LEU A 45 1.90 2.75 -5.65
CA LEU A 45 2.24 1.78 -6.68
C LEU A 45 0.93 1.20 -7.24
N ASP A 46 0.59 1.52 -8.48
CA ASP A 46 -0.54 0.88 -9.15
C ASP A 46 -0.12 -0.49 -9.64
N VAL A 47 -0.78 -1.55 -9.16
CA VAL A 47 -0.47 -2.95 -9.48
C VAL A 47 -1.65 -3.55 -10.26
N THR A 48 -1.35 -4.16 -11.40
CA THR A 48 -2.37 -4.75 -12.28
C THR A 48 -2.56 -6.23 -11.94
N ASP A 49 -3.82 -6.66 -11.77
CA ASP A 49 -4.15 -8.08 -11.57
C ASP A 49 -4.27 -8.87 -12.88
N SER A 50 -4.49 -10.17 -12.75
CA SER A 50 -4.73 -11.11 -13.85
C SER A 50 -5.95 -10.79 -14.73
N ARG A 51 -6.84 -9.89 -14.28
CA ARG A 51 -8.04 -9.43 -15.00
C ARG A 51 -7.90 -8.00 -15.53
N CYS A 52 -6.68 -7.48 -15.60
CA CYS A 52 -6.36 -6.12 -16.04
C CYS A 52 -6.99 -5.01 -15.17
N ARG A 53 -7.34 -5.32 -13.91
CA ARG A 53 -7.79 -4.31 -12.95
C ARG A 53 -6.58 -3.78 -12.20
N MET A 54 -6.54 -2.48 -12.03
CA MET A 54 -5.50 -1.83 -11.23
C MET A 54 -5.94 -1.67 -9.79
N ARG A 55 -5.02 -1.88 -8.86
CA ARG A 55 -5.19 -1.54 -7.46
C ARG A 55 -3.99 -0.74 -6.99
N ARG A 56 -4.25 0.32 -6.23
CA ARG A 56 -3.21 1.22 -5.75
C ARG A 56 -2.68 0.75 -4.39
N VAL A 57 -1.42 0.34 -4.34
CA VAL A 57 -0.72 0.01 -3.12
C VAL A 57 -0.06 1.27 -2.55
N PHE A 58 -0.29 1.52 -1.27
CA PHE A 58 0.30 2.61 -0.51
C PHE A 58 1.19 2.09 0.60
N VAL A 59 2.01 2.98 1.16
CA VAL A 59 2.75 2.73 2.40
C VAL A 59 2.08 3.47 3.56
N HIS A 60 1.94 2.78 4.69
CA HIS A 60 1.57 3.35 5.98
C HIS A 60 2.77 3.26 6.94
N LEU A 61 3.60 4.30 6.94
CA LEU A 61 4.87 4.31 7.69
C LEU A 61 4.71 4.07 9.21
N PRO A 62 3.74 4.66 9.92
CA PRO A 62 3.61 4.44 11.37
C PRO A 62 3.36 2.99 11.80
N PHE A 63 2.78 2.16 10.91
CA PHE A 63 2.50 0.74 11.19
C PHE A 63 3.38 -0.21 10.37
N CYS A 64 4.33 0.35 9.62
CA CYS A 64 5.20 -0.39 8.73
C CYS A 64 4.49 -1.33 7.73
N TRP A 65 3.41 -0.85 7.10
CA TRP A 65 2.60 -1.65 6.17
C TRP A 65 2.64 -1.15 4.73
N PHE A 66 2.59 -2.08 3.79
CA PHE A 66 1.92 -1.87 2.51
C PHE A 66 0.42 -2.15 2.67
N TYR A 67 -0.41 -1.40 1.97
CA TYR A 67 -1.84 -1.65 1.94
C TYR A 67 -2.48 -1.24 0.61
N TRP A 68 -3.59 -1.86 0.25
CA TRP A 68 -4.30 -1.57 -1.02
C TRP A 68 -5.82 -1.53 -0.89
N GLY A 69 -6.31 -1.47 0.34
CA GLY A 69 -7.70 -1.27 0.69
C GLY A 69 -7.85 -1.15 2.21
N ASP A 70 -9.08 -1.29 2.70
CA ASP A 70 -9.40 -1.09 4.12
C ASP A 70 -9.56 -2.40 4.90
N GLN A 71 -9.53 -3.55 4.23
CA GLN A 71 -9.67 -4.84 4.89
C GLN A 71 -8.35 -5.31 5.51
N HIS A 72 -8.42 -6.23 6.48
CA HIS A 72 -7.23 -6.70 7.20
C HIS A 72 -6.29 -7.51 6.29
N ASP A 73 -6.85 -8.26 5.34
CA ASP A 73 -6.10 -9.06 4.37
C ASP A 73 -5.49 -8.22 3.24
N GLU A 74 -5.88 -6.95 3.13
CA GLU A 74 -5.38 -5.97 2.15
C GLU A 74 -4.20 -5.14 2.70
N ARG A 75 -3.50 -5.69 3.70
CA ARG A 75 -2.38 -5.07 4.41
C ARG A 75 -1.30 -6.10 4.69
N VAL A 76 -0.03 -5.72 4.55
CA VAL A 76 1.11 -6.58 4.88
C VAL A 76 2.32 -5.77 5.32
N SER A 77 3.13 -6.31 6.24
CA SER A 77 4.29 -5.57 6.74
C SER A 77 5.41 -5.48 5.71
N PHE A 78 5.90 -4.27 5.46
CA PHE A 78 7.08 -4.08 4.61
C PHE A 78 8.40 -4.40 5.31
N LEU A 79 8.39 -4.63 6.63
CA LEU A 79 9.59 -5.06 7.38
C LEU A 79 10.07 -6.44 6.92
N GLN A 80 9.16 -7.24 6.38
CA GLN A 80 9.44 -8.52 5.75
C GLN A 80 9.09 -8.40 4.26
N MET A 81 9.99 -7.78 3.49
CA MET A 81 9.74 -7.46 2.08
C MET A 81 9.37 -8.70 1.25
N ALA A 82 10.10 -9.82 1.38
CA ALA A 82 9.80 -11.02 0.60
C ALA A 82 8.37 -11.55 0.86
N PRO A 83 7.94 -11.79 2.12
CA PRO A 83 6.54 -12.12 2.42
C PRO A 83 5.52 -11.08 1.96
N ALA A 84 5.85 -9.79 2.00
CA ALA A 84 4.98 -8.74 1.49
C ALA A 84 4.74 -8.85 -0.01
N VAL A 85 5.81 -9.10 -0.76
CA VAL A 85 5.75 -9.31 -2.21
C VAL A 85 4.94 -10.58 -2.52
N ASP A 86 5.17 -11.68 -1.78
CA ASP A 86 4.41 -12.93 -1.93
C ASP A 86 2.90 -12.68 -1.80
N ARG A 87 2.50 -11.91 -0.79
CA ARG A 87 1.08 -11.64 -0.55
C ARG A 87 0.45 -10.74 -1.62
N ILE A 88 1.16 -9.71 -2.06
CA ILE A 88 0.66 -8.78 -3.09
C ILE A 88 0.60 -9.47 -4.45
N GLU A 89 1.61 -10.27 -4.79
CA GLU A 89 1.59 -11.12 -5.98
C GLU A 89 0.40 -12.09 -5.95
N GLN A 90 0.21 -12.79 -4.82
CA GLN A 90 -0.91 -13.72 -4.66
C GLN A 90 -2.25 -13.01 -4.89
N ALA A 91 -2.46 -11.85 -4.27
CA ALA A 91 -3.68 -11.08 -4.44
C ALA A 91 -3.86 -10.57 -5.89
N ALA A 92 -2.79 -10.15 -6.57
CA ALA A 92 -2.81 -9.76 -7.98
C ALA A 92 -3.12 -10.96 -8.89
N ARG A 93 -2.65 -12.16 -8.54
CA ARG A 93 -2.88 -13.38 -9.31
C ARG A 93 -4.32 -13.87 -9.16
N GLU A 94 -4.82 -13.92 -7.93
CA GLU A 94 -6.21 -14.29 -7.61
C GLU A 94 -7.23 -13.27 -8.16
N GLY A 95 -6.78 -12.03 -8.32
CA GLY A 95 -7.59 -10.91 -8.76
C GLY A 95 -7.99 -10.05 -7.58
N TRP A 96 -7.94 -8.73 -7.76
CA TRP A 96 -8.38 -7.79 -6.73
C TRP A 96 -9.86 -8.02 -6.36
N ARG A 97 -10.24 -7.77 -5.11
CA ARG A 97 -11.66 -7.79 -4.75
C ARG A 97 -12.44 -6.75 -5.55
N GLU A 98 -13.70 -7.00 -5.83
CA GLU A 98 -14.59 -5.97 -6.39
C GLU A 98 -15.03 -5.02 -5.28
N GLY A 99 -15.04 -3.71 -5.58
CA GLY A 99 -15.37 -2.68 -4.60
C GLY A 99 -14.44 -1.47 -4.71
N GLU A 100 -14.94 -0.34 -4.19
CA GLU A 100 -14.16 0.89 -4.06
C GLU A 100 -12.94 0.64 -3.18
N GLN A 101 -11.81 1.19 -3.61
CA GLN A 101 -10.63 1.21 -2.79
C GLN A 101 -10.83 2.22 -1.66
N GLY A 102 -11.17 1.73 -0.47
CA GLY A 102 -11.14 2.54 0.74
C GLY A 102 -9.71 3.01 1.00
N ASP A 103 -9.54 4.30 1.32
CA ASP A 103 -8.29 4.73 1.93
C ASP A 103 -8.18 4.12 3.32
N LEU A 104 -6.96 3.90 3.82
CA LEU A 104 -6.73 3.44 5.18
C LEU A 104 -7.07 4.57 6.16
N SER A 105 -8.36 4.85 6.34
CA SER A 105 -8.84 5.68 7.43
C SER A 105 -8.93 4.81 8.67
N VAL A 106 -8.24 5.22 9.73
CA VAL A 106 -8.57 4.69 11.06
C VAL A 106 -9.90 5.34 11.43
N ASP A 107 -11.01 4.70 11.04
CA ASP A 107 -12.31 5.06 11.59
C ASP A 107 -12.33 4.61 13.05
N LEU A 108 -12.02 5.54 13.95
CA LEU A 108 -12.01 5.31 15.38
C LEU A 108 -13.36 4.78 15.88
N ASN A 109 -14.46 5.07 15.18
CA ASN A 109 -15.78 4.52 15.51
C ASN A 109 -15.85 3.01 15.24
N LYS A 110 -15.29 2.53 14.12
CA LYS A 110 -15.21 1.08 13.83
C LYS A 110 -14.32 0.33 14.82
N MET A 111 -13.28 0.98 15.37
CA MET A 111 -12.46 0.38 16.43
C MET A 111 -13.24 0.27 17.74
N LEU A 112 -14.07 1.25 18.09
CA LEU A 112 -14.89 1.20 19.31
C LEU A 112 -15.94 0.09 19.26
N ASP A 113 -16.52 -0.18 18.08
CA ASP A 113 -17.47 -1.30 17.91
C ASP A 113 -16.79 -2.67 18.07
N ALA A 114 -15.54 -2.81 17.62
CA ALA A 114 -14.76 -4.05 17.80
C ALA A 114 -14.37 -4.32 19.27
N TYR A 115 -14.34 -3.30 20.12
CA TYR A 115 -14.10 -3.44 21.57
C TYR A 115 -15.40 -3.56 22.41
N ARG A 116 -16.57 -3.41 21.78
CA ARG A 116 -17.89 -3.56 22.42
C ARG A 116 -18.58 -4.90 22.11
N GLY A 117 -17.92 -5.78 21.35
CA GLY A 117 -18.37 -7.14 21.04
C GLY A 117 -17.77 -8.18 21.99
#